data_AF-A0A955C738-F1
#
_entry.id   AF-A0A955C738-F1
#
_cell.length_a   1.000
_cell.length_b   1.000
_cell.length_c   1.000
_cell.angle_alpha   90.00
_cell.angle_beta   90.00
_cell.angle_gamma   90.00
#
_symmetry.space_group_name_H-M   'P 1'
#
loop_
_entity.id
_entity.type
_entity.pdbx_description
1 polymer ?
#
loop_
_entity_poly.entity_id
_entity_poly.type
_entity_poly.pdbx_seq_one_letter_code
_entity_poly.pdbx_strand_id
1 'polypeptide(L)'
;MSDVSRFHNTPDRAAHLRCKRTNARFVCLIAAAAFCVSALSPLRVAAESPQAAKVQEEMATDVVLRAMVDEIDRGLAGLQLEDLKRPYFIEYGAQDAAVASVTASLGSVIERENDRVRYLRVETRVGSYELDNTNFVGGGYSGLARAQLPIEDDYEAIRQAIWWATDSSYKSAAEAFPRKQALMESKVIEDKPADFTREQPVVEFEAISDHKIPSAALEKLAVDLSAIFRDYPDIQRSVVRIRTGAGNDYLVNTEGTRLRTKGELCELTVVALTQADDGMTLSDSMSVYLTEPLKVPSTQELAPKVRELADRLLKIRSAPKLESAYSGPVLVDAPAATAIFGGMFANRFDGGQRPVGSQSSPDDFEKKIGKRILPRSVMVIDDPSLKEYNGELLIGDYRYDDQGVAGQKQTLVDKGRLQELVMSRNPSKEFKQSTGHGRGSIRPSAMISNLIMTSTDPLTKEAMLEEFIEAFQDEDNEFGIRIASFGGRTPLEVYKVFADGREELVRGVNAIRADLRAFKRILAVGDTPAVMNVLGGEGGQSVVAPALLFEELDLAPMDSDFDKPPFIPGPLARQKEKQESGA
;
A
#
# COMPACT_ATOMS: atom_id res chain seq x y z
N MET A 1 59.44 -20.99 14.34
CA MET A 1 59.24 -20.40 15.68
C MET A 1 57.90 -20.92 16.17
N SER A 2 57.89 -22.11 16.78
CA SER A 2 57.95 -22.33 18.25
C SER A 2 56.69 -21.80 18.94
N ASP A 3 55.93 -22.50 19.77
CA ASP A 3 55.99 -23.87 20.31
C ASP A 3 54.67 -24.08 21.08
N VAL A 4 54.17 -25.34 21.14
CA VAL A 4 53.58 -26.04 22.32
C VAL A 4 52.53 -25.31 23.20
N SER A 5 51.30 -25.83 23.35
CA SER A 5 51.01 -26.80 24.44
C SER A 5 49.61 -27.45 24.34
N ARG A 6 49.59 -28.73 24.72
CA ARG A 6 48.47 -29.70 24.82
C ARG A 6 47.72 -29.58 26.15
N PHE A 7 46.48 -30.10 26.23
CA PHE A 7 45.93 -31.04 27.25
C PHE A 7 44.47 -31.39 26.86
N HIS A 8 44.16 -32.56 26.26
CA HIS A 8 43.61 -33.79 26.87
C HIS A 8 42.50 -33.58 27.91
N ASN A 9 41.24 -33.98 27.67
CA ASN A 9 40.68 -35.34 27.86
C ASN A 9 39.13 -35.34 27.76
N THR A 10 38.57 -36.31 27.04
CA THR A 10 37.17 -36.79 27.03
C THR A 10 36.89 -37.77 28.21
N PRO A 11 35.77 -38.52 28.31
CA PRO A 11 34.31 -38.27 28.17
C PRO A 11 33.50 -38.83 29.39
N ASP A 12 32.17 -38.87 29.29
CA ASP A 12 31.30 -40.06 29.59
C ASP A 12 30.10 -39.94 30.59
N ARG A 13 28.96 -40.41 30.07
CA ARG A 13 27.79 -41.16 30.60
C ARG A 13 27.24 -41.08 32.05
N ALA A 14 25.89 -41.08 32.06
CA ALA A 14 24.97 -42.01 32.76
C ALA A 14 24.36 -41.67 34.15
N ALA A 15 23.02 -41.59 34.13
CA ALA A 15 22.02 -42.35 34.91
C ALA A 15 22.11 -42.53 36.44
N HIS A 16 21.01 -42.19 37.14
CA HIS A 16 20.43 -42.90 38.31
C HIS A 16 18.96 -42.42 38.48
N LEU A 17 17.89 -43.23 38.48
CA LEU A 17 17.41 -44.40 39.26
C LEU A 17 16.52 -44.05 40.49
N ARG A 18 15.28 -44.61 40.46
CA ARG A 18 14.40 -45.06 41.58
C ARG A 18 13.65 -43.97 42.39
N CYS A 19 12.48 -44.17 43.02
CA CYS A 19 11.72 -45.36 43.44
C CYS A 19 10.25 -45.00 43.85
N LYS A 20 9.28 -45.87 43.53
CA LYS A 20 8.12 -46.44 44.31
C LYS A 20 7.43 -45.58 45.42
N ARG A 21 6.11 -45.32 45.39
CA ARG A 21 4.86 -46.12 45.62
C ARG A 21 4.22 -45.84 47.00
N THR A 22 2.91 -45.53 47.01
CA THR A 22 1.84 -45.99 47.94
C THR A 22 0.49 -45.38 47.45
N ASN A 23 -0.58 -46.09 47.07
CA ASN A 23 -1.52 -47.04 47.72
C ASN A 23 -2.91 -46.40 48.00
N ALA A 24 -3.98 -46.94 47.39
CA ALA A 24 -5.30 -47.27 47.97
C ALA A 24 -6.33 -47.47 46.81
N ARG A 25 -6.67 -48.71 46.43
CA ARG A 25 -7.83 -49.54 46.88
C ARG A 25 -9.21 -49.00 46.48
N PHE A 26 -9.87 -49.68 45.52
CA PHE A 26 -11.13 -50.41 45.74
C PHE A 26 -11.36 -51.44 44.62
N VAL A 27 -11.86 -52.62 45.00
CA VAL A 27 -12.12 -53.83 44.19
C VAL A 27 -13.63 -54.03 44.13
N CYS A 28 -14.16 -54.50 42.98
CA CYS A 28 -15.28 -55.46 42.78
C CYS A 28 -15.81 -55.33 41.35
N LEU A 29 -16.27 -56.35 40.63
CA LEU A 29 -16.11 -57.81 40.60
C LEU A 29 -16.66 -58.24 39.23
N ILE A 30 -16.10 -59.30 38.65
CA ILE A 30 -16.32 -59.82 37.30
C ILE A 30 -17.72 -60.44 37.15
N ALA A 31 -18.34 -60.28 35.97
CA ALA A 31 -19.18 -61.31 35.36
C ALA A 31 -18.99 -61.28 33.83
N ALA A 32 -18.56 -62.42 33.28
CA ALA A 32 -18.39 -62.66 31.86
C ALA A 32 -19.37 -63.75 31.41
N ALA A 33 -20.02 -63.58 30.25
CA ALA A 33 -20.41 -64.68 29.36
C ALA A 33 -20.76 -64.14 27.96
N ALA A 34 -20.20 -64.82 26.96
CA ALA A 34 -20.20 -64.52 25.53
C ALA A 34 -21.49 -64.91 24.79
N PHE A 35 -21.75 -64.31 23.62
CA PHE A 35 -22.02 -65.04 22.37
C PHE A 35 -21.94 -64.11 21.14
N CYS A 36 -21.60 -64.73 20.00
CA CYS A 36 -21.12 -64.17 18.74
C CYS A 36 -22.19 -63.62 17.77
N VAL A 37 -21.75 -62.64 16.96
CA VAL A 37 -22.07 -62.33 15.54
C VAL A 37 -23.51 -61.90 15.19
N SER A 38 -23.66 -60.62 14.82
CA SER A 38 -24.21 -60.22 13.50
C SER A 38 -24.21 -58.69 13.30
N ALA A 39 -23.56 -58.26 12.22
CA ALA A 39 -23.94 -57.19 11.29
C ALA A 39 -24.10 -55.72 11.74
N LEU A 40 -23.54 -54.85 10.89
CA LEU A 40 -23.84 -53.42 10.69
C LEU A 40 -23.31 -52.46 11.76
N SER A 41 -22.02 -52.13 11.66
CA SER A 41 -21.57 -50.80 12.07
C SER A 41 -22.29 -49.76 11.20
N PRO A 42 -22.98 -48.76 11.77
CA PRO A 42 -23.47 -47.66 10.98
C PRO A 42 -22.25 -46.91 10.43
N LEU A 43 -22.31 -46.55 9.14
CA LEU A 43 -21.49 -45.49 8.58
C LEU A 43 -21.53 -44.31 9.57
N ARG A 44 -20.43 -44.05 10.26
CA ARG A 44 -20.16 -42.71 10.77
C ARG A 44 -19.93 -41.87 9.52
N VAL A 45 -21.00 -41.30 8.98
CA VAL A 45 -20.89 -40.07 8.19
C VAL A 45 -20.20 -39.09 9.14
N ALA A 46 -18.92 -38.82 8.90
CA ALA A 46 -18.26 -37.72 9.59
C ALA A 46 -19.08 -36.48 9.26
N ALA A 47 -19.74 -35.90 10.26
CA ALA A 47 -20.45 -34.65 10.06
C ALA A 47 -19.43 -33.64 9.51
N GLU A 48 -19.65 -33.15 8.30
CA GLU A 48 -18.82 -32.11 7.69
C GLU A 48 -18.74 -30.93 8.67
N SER A 49 -17.56 -30.34 8.81
CA SER A 49 -17.43 -29.15 9.65
C SER A 49 -18.33 -28.05 9.07
N PRO A 50 -18.90 -27.15 9.90
CA PRO A 50 -19.70 -26.02 9.41
C PRO A 50 -18.96 -25.18 8.35
N GLN A 51 -17.63 -25.10 8.46
CA GLN A 51 -16.77 -24.45 7.48
C GLN A 51 -16.76 -25.17 6.13
N ALA A 52 -16.64 -26.51 6.13
CA ALA A 52 -16.64 -27.30 4.91
C ALA A 52 -17.98 -27.22 4.17
N ALA A 53 -19.09 -27.30 4.91
CA ALA A 53 -20.44 -27.13 4.33
C ALA A 53 -20.61 -25.75 3.67
N LYS A 54 -20.11 -24.67 4.31
CA LYS A 54 -20.14 -23.32 3.74
C LYS A 54 -19.33 -23.22 2.44
N VAL A 55 -18.14 -23.83 2.40
CA VAL A 55 -17.31 -23.85 1.19
C VAL A 55 -18.04 -24.58 0.05
N GLN A 56 -18.68 -25.71 0.32
CA GLN A 56 -19.44 -26.46 -0.69
C GLN A 56 -20.63 -25.67 -1.24
N GLU A 57 -21.37 -24.97 -0.37
CA GLU A 57 -22.47 -24.09 -0.76
C GLU A 57 -22.01 -22.97 -1.70
N GLU A 58 -20.89 -22.32 -1.34
CA GLU A 58 -20.32 -21.23 -2.13
C GLU A 58 -19.77 -21.73 -3.47
N MET A 59 -19.06 -22.86 -3.50
CA MET A 59 -18.59 -23.50 -4.74
C MET A 59 -19.74 -23.96 -5.64
N ALA A 60 -20.92 -24.25 -5.10
CA ALA A 60 -22.09 -24.63 -5.90
C ALA A 60 -22.66 -23.45 -6.70
N THR A 61 -22.43 -22.21 -6.24
CA THR A 61 -23.00 -20.99 -6.84
C THR A 61 -21.97 -20.08 -7.50
N ASP A 62 -20.69 -20.23 -7.15
CA ASP A 62 -19.58 -19.43 -7.69
C ASP A 62 -18.62 -20.30 -8.52
N VAL A 63 -18.72 -20.17 -9.85
CA VAL A 63 -17.92 -20.97 -10.78
C VAL A 63 -16.42 -20.66 -10.69
N VAL A 64 -16.07 -19.39 -10.40
CA VAL A 64 -14.68 -18.94 -10.36
C VAL A 64 -14.01 -19.53 -9.13
N LEU A 65 -14.65 -19.40 -7.97
CA LEU A 65 -14.20 -20.02 -6.73
C LEU A 65 -14.07 -21.53 -6.90
N ARG A 66 -15.10 -22.20 -7.43
CA ARG A 66 -15.07 -23.65 -7.65
C ARG A 66 -13.88 -24.07 -8.52
N ALA A 67 -13.67 -23.40 -9.65
CA ALA A 67 -12.56 -23.69 -10.55
C ALA A 67 -11.19 -23.50 -9.87
N MET A 68 -11.02 -22.44 -9.08
CA MET A 68 -9.78 -22.20 -8.31
C MET A 68 -9.54 -23.29 -7.27
N VAL A 69 -10.57 -23.71 -6.53
CA VAL A 69 -10.44 -24.78 -5.52
C VAL A 69 -10.12 -26.13 -6.17
N ASP A 70 -10.81 -26.50 -7.25
CA ASP A 70 -10.57 -27.80 -7.88
C ASP A 70 -9.17 -27.87 -8.52
N GLU A 71 -8.69 -26.77 -9.11
CA GLU A 71 -7.37 -26.71 -9.72
C GLU A 71 -6.22 -26.60 -8.72
N ILE A 72 -6.46 -26.06 -7.51
CA ILE A 72 -5.42 -26.02 -6.49
C ILE A 72 -5.17 -27.41 -5.91
N ASP A 73 -6.26 -28.16 -5.67
CA ASP A 73 -6.21 -29.53 -5.17
C ASP A 73 -5.58 -30.46 -6.22
N ARG A 74 -5.95 -30.29 -7.49
CA ARG A 74 -5.34 -31.04 -8.61
C ARG A 74 -3.87 -30.72 -8.78
N GLY A 75 -3.49 -29.43 -8.71
CA GLY A 75 -2.11 -28.98 -8.82
C GLY A 75 -1.23 -29.58 -7.71
N LEU A 76 -1.66 -29.49 -6.46
CA LEU A 76 -0.90 -30.01 -5.32
C LEU A 76 -0.72 -31.53 -5.38
N ALA A 77 -1.73 -32.27 -5.84
CA ALA A 77 -1.67 -33.73 -5.96
C ALA A 77 -0.83 -34.21 -7.16
N GLY A 78 -0.87 -33.48 -8.27
CA GLY A 78 -0.38 -33.94 -9.57
C GLY A 78 0.92 -33.33 -10.08
N LEU A 79 1.34 -32.15 -9.61
CA LEU A 79 2.51 -31.46 -10.15
C LEU A 79 3.82 -32.11 -9.69
N GLN A 80 4.50 -32.75 -10.62
CA GLN A 80 5.89 -33.19 -10.50
C GLN A 80 6.51 -33.31 -11.89
N LEU A 81 7.58 -32.56 -12.15
CA LEU A 81 8.34 -32.67 -13.39
C LEU A 81 9.59 -33.52 -13.16
N GLU A 82 9.60 -34.74 -13.70
CA GLU A 82 10.73 -35.69 -13.57
C GLU A 82 11.15 -35.85 -12.09
N ASP A 83 12.44 -35.62 -11.81
CA ASP A 83 13.04 -35.70 -10.48
C ASP A 83 13.01 -34.36 -9.72
N LEU A 84 12.39 -33.31 -10.29
CA LEU A 84 12.24 -32.03 -9.60
C LEU A 84 11.26 -32.14 -8.43
N LYS A 85 11.48 -31.32 -7.41
CA LYS A 85 10.64 -31.31 -6.21
C LYS A 85 9.20 -30.88 -6.56
N ARG A 86 8.24 -31.46 -5.84
CA ARG A 86 6.84 -31.05 -5.85
C ARG A 86 6.67 -29.66 -5.22
N PRO A 87 5.63 -28.90 -5.60
CA PRO A 87 5.29 -27.69 -4.88
C PRO A 87 4.84 -28.03 -3.45
N TYR A 88 5.25 -27.22 -2.48
CA TYR A 88 4.76 -27.31 -1.10
C TYR A 88 3.65 -26.29 -0.81
N PHE A 89 3.56 -25.25 -1.64
CA PHE A 89 2.55 -24.20 -1.54
C PHE A 89 2.12 -23.72 -2.93
N ILE A 90 0.82 -23.55 -3.12
CA ILE A 90 0.22 -22.89 -4.29
C ILE A 90 -0.78 -21.85 -3.76
N GLU A 91 -0.87 -20.72 -4.44
CA GLU A 91 -1.86 -19.68 -4.19
C GLU A 91 -2.39 -19.14 -5.52
N TYR A 92 -3.70 -18.97 -5.58
CA TYR A 92 -4.42 -18.31 -6.65
C TYR A 92 -5.08 -17.05 -6.09
N GLY A 93 -4.77 -15.90 -6.67
CA GLY A 93 -5.55 -14.67 -6.50
C GLY A 93 -6.28 -14.36 -7.80
N ALA A 94 -7.54 -13.96 -7.77
CA ALA A 94 -8.25 -13.54 -8.97
C ALA A 94 -9.07 -12.27 -8.72
N GLN A 95 -9.13 -11.40 -9.73
CA GLN A 95 -9.98 -10.21 -9.73
C GLN A 95 -10.98 -10.33 -10.89
N ASP A 96 -12.27 -10.25 -10.58
CA ASP A 96 -13.38 -10.19 -11.55
C ASP A 96 -14.15 -8.88 -11.36
N ALA A 97 -13.90 -7.90 -12.23
CA ALA A 97 -14.43 -6.55 -12.08
C ALA A 97 -14.95 -5.98 -13.39
N ALA A 98 -16.05 -5.23 -13.32
CA ALA A 98 -16.32 -4.20 -14.30
C ALA A 98 -15.42 -3.02 -13.98
N VAL A 99 -14.86 -2.39 -15.02
CA VAL A 99 -14.02 -1.21 -14.91
C VAL A 99 -14.50 -0.17 -15.90
N ALA A 100 -14.57 1.08 -15.47
CA ALA A 100 -14.89 2.18 -16.35
C ALA A 100 -13.96 3.36 -16.09
N SER A 101 -13.59 4.05 -17.16
CA SER A 101 -12.87 5.31 -17.08
C SER A 101 -13.48 6.34 -18.03
N VAL A 102 -13.57 7.59 -17.56
CA VAL A 102 -13.94 8.73 -18.40
C VAL A 102 -12.93 9.84 -18.15
N THR A 103 -12.35 10.34 -19.23
CA THR A 103 -11.50 11.53 -19.21
C THR A 103 -12.20 12.64 -20.00
N ALA A 104 -12.36 13.81 -19.39
CA ALA A 104 -12.95 14.99 -20.01
C ALA A 104 -12.06 16.22 -19.85
N SER A 105 -12.11 17.12 -20.82
CA SER A 105 -11.41 18.40 -20.81
C SER A 105 -12.31 19.46 -21.42
N LEU A 106 -12.35 20.64 -20.79
CA LEU A 106 -13.13 21.80 -21.27
C LEU A 106 -14.56 21.43 -21.67
N GLY A 107 -15.23 20.57 -20.88
CA GLY A 107 -16.60 20.12 -21.09
C GLY A 107 -16.81 19.21 -22.31
N SER A 108 -15.77 18.49 -22.74
CA SER A 108 -15.84 17.47 -23.79
C SER A 108 -15.13 16.19 -23.35
N VAL A 109 -15.71 15.04 -23.67
CA VAL A 109 -15.06 13.74 -23.41
C VAL A 109 -13.92 13.54 -24.40
N ILE A 110 -12.73 13.21 -23.89
CA ILE A 110 -11.55 12.89 -24.70
C ILE A 110 -11.23 11.39 -24.68
N GLU A 111 -11.71 10.65 -23.68
CA GLU A 111 -11.52 9.21 -23.52
C GLU A 111 -12.70 8.61 -22.77
N ARG A 112 -13.14 7.42 -23.20
CA ARG A 112 -14.13 6.60 -22.50
C ARG A 112 -13.74 5.14 -22.63
N GLU A 113 -13.70 4.46 -21.50
CA GLU A 113 -13.47 3.03 -21.38
C GLU A 113 -14.58 2.42 -20.52
N ASN A 114 -15.04 1.25 -20.93
CA ASN A 114 -15.97 0.43 -20.16
C ASN A 114 -15.71 -1.02 -20.54
N ASP A 115 -15.17 -1.78 -19.60
CA ASP A 115 -14.73 -3.15 -19.83
C ASP A 115 -15.11 -4.06 -18.65
N ARG A 116 -15.07 -5.36 -18.88
CA ARG A 116 -15.10 -6.37 -17.83
C ARG A 116 -13.81 -7.16 -17.89
N VAL A 117 -13.09 -7.16 -16.78
CA VAL A 117 -11.81 -7.83 -16.67
C VAL A 117 -11.89 -8.98 -15.68
N ARG A 118 -11.27 -10.10 -16.03
CA ARG A 118 -11.05 -11.22 -15.12
C ARG A 118 -9.60 -11.68 -15.23
N TYR A 119 -8.79 -11.43 -14.20
CA TYR A 119 -7.37 -11.77 -14.19
C TYR A 119 -7.03 -12.67 -13.01
N LEU A 120 -6.19 -13.67 -13.26
CA LEU A 120 -5.63 -14.59 -12.30
C LEU A 120 -4.15 -14.26 -12.06
N ARG A 121 -3.73 -14.26 -10.80
CA ARG A 121 -2.33 -14.44 -10.38
C ARG A 121 -2.17 -15.82 -9.77
N VAL A 122 -1.06 -16.47 -10.10
CA VAL A 122 -0.66 -17.75 -9.53
C VAL A 122 0.70 -17.59 -8.88
N GLU A 123 0.83 -18.07 -7.65
CA GLU A 123 2.12 -18.29 -7.00
C GLU A 123 2.32 -19.77 -6.68
N THR A 124 3.46 -20.32 -7.06
CA THR A 124 3.87 -21.68 -6.72
C THR A 124 5.23 -21.66 -6.05
N ARG A 125 5.34 -22.33 -4.90
CA ARG A 125 6.59 -22.45 -4.15
C ARG A 125 7.05 -23.91 -4.07
N VAL A 126 8.34 -24.11 -4.33
CA VAL A 126 9.02 -25.41 -4.36
C VAL A 126 10.17 -25.38 -3.36
N GLY A 127 10.29 -26.42 -2.52
CA GLY A 127 11.22 -26.47 -1.39
C GLY A 127 10.47 -26.69 -0.08
N SER A 128 10.64 -25.79 0.87
CA SER A 128 9.88 -25.71 2.12
C SER A 128 9.76 -24.26 2.58
N TYR A 129 9.00 -24.00 3.64
CA TYR A 129 8.90 -22.67 4.24
C TYR A 129 10.27 -22.10 4.64
N GLU A 130 11.21 -22.95 5.04
CA GLU A 130 12.56 -22.56 5.47
C GLU A 130 13.47 -22.18 4.29
N LEU A 131 13.37 -22.90 3.18
CA LEU A 131 14.14 -22.65 1.97
C LEU A 131 13.34 -23.02 0.71
N ASP A 132 13.00 -22.02 -0.10
CA ASP A 132 12.26 -22.18 -1.36
C ASP A 132 12.86 -21.39 -2.53
N ASN A 133 12.17 -21.41 -3.67
CA ASN A 133 12.57 -20.78 -4.93
C ASN A 133 12.54 -19.24 -4.95
N THR A 134 12.26 -18.55 -3.84
CA THR A 134 12.06 -17.09 -3.78
C THR A 134 13.25 -16.37 -3.13
N ASN A 135 13.19 -15.05 -2.86
CA ASN A 135 14.17 -14.32 -2.03
C ASN A 135 15.66 -14.50 -2.40
N PHE A 136 16.02 -14.48 -3.69
CA PHE A 136 17.42 -14.43 -4.13
C PHE A 136 17.61 -13.64 -5.44
N VAL A 137 18.83 -13.11 -5.65
CA VAL A 137 19.18 -12.40 -6.89
C VAL A 137 19.08 -13.37 -8.08
N GLY A 138 18.33 -12.97 -9.11
CA GLY A 138 18.04 -13.82 -10.27
C GLY A 138 16.80 -14.72 -10.11
N GLY A 139 16.13 -14.66 -8.96
CA GLY A 139 14.88 -15.37 -8.67
C GLY A 139 13.60 -14.53 -8.72
N GLY A 140 13.66 -13.27 -9.15
CA GLY A 140 12.58 -12.27 -8.92
C GLY A 140 11.16 -12.73 -9.23
N TYR A 141 10.92 -13.28 -10.42
CA TYR A 141 9.61 -13.76 -10.88
C TYR A 141 9.45 -15.29 -10.77
N SER A 142 10.31 -15.94 -10.00
CA SER A 142 10.29 -17.38 -9.78
C SER A 142 8.94 -17.83 -9.19
N GLY A 143 8.30 -18.79 -9.83
CA GLY A 143 7.03 -19.31 -9.32
C GLY A 143 5.86 -18.33 -9.38
N LEU A 144 5.91 -17.33 -10.28
CA LEU A 144 4.79 -16.44 -10.53
C LEU A 144 4.28 -16.65 -11.95
N ALA A 145 2.96 -16.66 -12.11
CA ALA A 145 2.31 -16.60 -13.42
C ALA A 145 1.05 -15.72 -13.36
N ARG A 146 0.62 -15.27 -14.52
CA ARG A 146 -0.65 -14.55 -14.70
C ARG A 146 -1.43 -15.16 -15.86
N ALA A 147 -2.74 -15.10 -15.78
CA ALA A 147 -3.62 -15.43 -16.89
C ALA A 147 -4.81 -14.47 -16.93
N GLN A 148 -5.29 -14.20 -18.13
CA GLN A 148 -6.64 -13.67 -18.30
C GLN A 148 -7.61 -14.85 -18.25
N LEU A 149 -8.63 -14.75 -17.40
CA LEU A 149 -9.68 -15.74 -17.31
C LEU A 149 -10.84 -15.36 -18.24
N PRO A 150 -11.60 -16.33 -18.76
CA PRO A 150 -12.86 -16.06 -19.44
C PRO A 150 -13.81 -15.25 -18.54
N ILE A 151 -14.42 -14.20 -19.07
CA ILE A 151 -15.45 -13.41 -18.38
C ILE A 151 -16.81 -14.12 -18.35
N GLU A 152 -17.00 -15.09 -19.24
CA GLU A 152 -18.14 -16.01 -19.21
C GLU A 152 -17.88 -17.10 -18.18
N ASP A 153 -18.94 -17.52 -17.50
CA ASP A 153 -18.90 -18.47 -16.40
C ASP A 153 -18.84 -19.93 -16.88
N ASP A 154 -17.95 -20.20 -17.85
CA ASP A 154 -17.62 -21.55 -18.33
C ASP A 154 -16.55 -22.17 -17.45
N TYR A 155 -16.98 -23.18 -16.68
CA TYR A 155 -16.14 -23.86 -15.71
C TYR A 155 -14.88 -24.50 -16.31
N GLU A 156 -14.98 -25.16 -17.47
CA GLU A 156 -13.85 -25.86 -18.08
C GLU A 156 -12.86 -24.88 -18.70
N ALA A 157 -13.34 -23.79 -19.32
CA ALA A 157 -12.48 -22.75 -19.88
C ALA A 157 -11.69 -22.01 -18.78
N ILE A 158 -12.33 -21.72 -17.63
CA ILE A 158 -11.65 -21.12 -16.48
C ILE A 158 -10.59 -22.08 -15.93
N ARG A 159 -10.93 -23.37 -15.73
CA ARG A 159 -9.96 -24.37 -15.25
C ARG A 159 -8.79 -24.57 -16.20
N GLN A 160 -9.03 -24.57 -17.51
CA GLN A 160 -7.98 -24.67 -18.51
C GLN A 160 -6.98 -23.50 -18.41
N ALA A 161 -7.48 -22.28 -18.21
CA ALA A 161 -6.63 -21.10 -18.02
C ALA A 161 -5.83 -21.15 -16.72
N ILE A 162 -6.47 -21.55 -15.61
CA ILE A 162 -5.79 -21.75 -14.31
C ILE A 162 -4.71 -22.82 -14.45
N TRP A 163 -5.03 -23.99 -15.01
CA TRP A 163 -4.08 -25.07 -15.21
C TRP A 163 -2.82 -24.62 -15.96
N TRP A 164 -3.01 -23.93 -17.08
CA TRP A 164 -1.90 -23.48 -17.91
C TRP A 164 -0.98 -22.50 -17.15
N ALA A 165 -1.57 -21.57 -16.40
CA ALA A 165 -0.83 -20.65 -15.56
C ALA A 165 -0.08 -21.39 -14.44
N THR A 166 -0.72 -22.36 -13.79
CA THR A 166 -0.13 -23.16 -12.71
C THR A 166 1.04 -24.02 -13.21
N ASP A 167 0.93 -24.63 -14.38
CA ASP A 167 2.02 -25.38 -15.01
C ASP A 167 3.25 -24.48 -15.28
N SER A 168 3.03 -23.30 -15.86
CA SER A 168 4.10 -22.32 -16.11
C SER A 168 4.73 -21.83 -14.80
N SER A 169 3.91 -21.53 -13.79
CA SER A 169 4.36 -21.11 -12.46
C SER A 169 5.22 -22.20 -11.81
N TYR A 170 4.75 -23.45 -11.81
CA TYR A 170 5.47 -24.58 -11.22
C TYR A 170 6.82 -24.82 -11.90
N LYS A 171 6.89 -24.84 -13.23
CA LYS A 171 8.15 -25.05 -13.97
C LYS A 171 9.17 -23.98 -13.61
N SER A 172 8.76 -22.71 -13.59
CA SER A 172 9.60 -21.58 -13.17
C SER A 172 10.13 -21.75 -11.73
N ALA A 173 9.26 -22.15 -10.79
CA ALA A 173 9.63 -22.40 -9.40
C ALA A 173 10.62 -23.58 -9.26
N ALA A 174 10.32 -24.69 -9.94
CA ALA A 174 11.10 -25.92 -9.88
C ALA A 174 12.50 -25.74 -10.48
N GLU A 175 12.65 -24.92 -11.53
CA GLU A 175 13.95 -24.56 -12.12
C GLU A 175 14.73 -23.55 -11.26
N ALA A 176 14.04 -22.66 -10.54
CA ALA A 176 14.67 -21.65 -9.69
C ALA A 176 15.17 -22.22 -8.36
N PHE A 177 14.50 -23.23 -7.80
CA PHE A 177 14.87 -23.79 -6.50
C PHE A 177 16.32 -24.33 -6.47
N PRO A 178 16.79 -25.17 -7.41
CA PRO A 178 18.19 -25.61 -7.44
C PRO A 178 19.20 -24.47 -7.58
N ARG A 179 18.85 -23.40 -8.33
CA ARG A 179 19.71 -22.21 -8.47
C ARG A 179 19.91 -21.51 -7.14
N LYS A 180 18.85 -21.37 -6.34
CA LYS A 180 18.99 -20.82 -5.00
C LYS A 180 19.79 -21.75 -4.07
N GLN A 181 19.56 -23.06 -4.14
CA GLN A 181 20.34 -24.02 -3.34
C GLN A 181 21.85 -23.91 -3.63
N ALA A 182 22.24 -23.88 -4.91
CA ALA A 182 23.63 -23.70 -5.32
C ALA A 182 24.19 -22.35 -4.85
N LEU A 183 23.40 -21.27 -4.90
CA LEU A 183 23.82 -19.98 -4.36
C LEU A 183 24.07 -20.07 -2.85
N MET A 184 23.20 -20.74 -2.11
CA MET A 184 23.32 -20.92 -0.65
C MET A 184 24.54 -21.76 -0.26
N GLU A 185 24.97 -22.72 -1.06
CA GLU A 185 26.20 -23.50 -0.80
C GLU A 185 27.47 -22.62 -0.77
N SER A 186 27.46 -21.51 -1.51
CA SER A 186 28.56 -20.55 -1.57
C SER A 186 28.50 -19.42 -0.52
N LYS A 187 27.46 -19.41 0.34
CA LYS A 187 27.17 -18.31 1.26
C LYS A 187 27.07 -18.83 2.70
N VAL A 188 27.67 -18.11 3.63
CA VAL A 188 27.40 -18.28 5.06
C VAL A 188 26.47 -17.15 5.49
N ILE A 189 25.23 -17.48 5.83
CA ILE A 189 24.23 -16.54 6.34
C ILE A 189 23.85 -16.99 7.73
N GLU A 190 24.41 -16.33 8.73
CA GLU A 190 24.03 -16.56 10.13
C GLU A 190 22.58 -16.11 10.35
N ASP A 191 21.84 -16.87 11.16
CA ASP A 191 20.44 -16.58 11.53
C ASP A 191 19.51 -16.32 10.33
N LYS A 192 19.68 -17.05 9.22
CA LYS A 192 18.79 -16.92 8.04
C LYS A 192 17.32 -17.13 8.45
N PRO A 193 16.41 -16.18 8.18
CA PRO A 193 14.98 -16.38 8.31
C PRO A 193 14.44 -17.42 7.32
N ALA A 194 13.31 -18.04 7.66
CA ALA A 194 12.52 -18.80 6.70
C ALA A 194 12.20 -17.94 5.46
N ASP A 195 12.06 -18.53 4.29
CA ASP A 195 11.69 -17.77 3.09
C ASP A 195 10.22 -17.35 3.09
N PHE A 196 9.37 -18.10 3.79
CA PHE A 196 7.94 -17.87 3.84
C PHE A 196 7.39 -18.23 5.22
N THR A 197 6.45 -17.45 5.74
CA THR A 197 5.75 -17.79 6.98
C THR A 197 4.64 -18.79 6.71
N ARG A 198 4.22 -19.54 7.74
CA ARG A 198 3.02 -20.38 7.72
C ARG A 198 1.93 -19.68 8.54
N GLU A 199 0.77 -19.46 7.96
CA GLU A 199 -0.30 -18.65 8.55
C GLU A 199 -1.57 -19.48 8.80
N GLN A 200 -2.48 -18.96 9.63
CA GLN A 200 -3.76 -19.61 9.87
C GLN A 200 -4.68 -19.40 8.66
N PRO A 201 -5.28 -20.45 8.10
CA PRO A 201 -6.17 -20.31 6.96
C PRO A 201 -7.48 -19.61 7.36
N VAL A 202 -7.99 -18.79 6.44
CA VAL A 202 -9.26 -18.08 6.62
C VAL A 202 -10.24 -18.49 5.53
N VAL A 203 -11.49 -18.74 5.92
CA VAL A 203 -12.57 -19.04 4.97
C VAL A 203 -13.71 -18.05 5.17
N GLU A 204 -13.85 -17.12 4.23
CA GLU A 204 -14.84 -16.05 4.27
C GLU A 204 -15.31 -15.68 2.86
N PHE A 205 -16.60 -15.37 2.73
CA PHE A 205 -17.22 -15.05 1.46
C PHE A 205 -18.20 -13.90 1.66
N GLU A 206 -17.95 -12.79 0.98
CA GLU A 206 -18.90 -11.70 0.80
C GLU A 206 -19.84 -12.02 -0.35
N ALA A 207 -20.92 -11.25 -0.48
CA ALA A 207 -21.88 -11.41 -1.56
C ALA A 207 -21.21 -11.13 -2.92
N ILE A 208 -21.54 -11.95 -3.92
CA ILE A 208 -21.06 -11.78 -5.30
C ILE A 208 -21.53 -10.42 -5.82
N SER A 209 -20.60 -9.59 -6.28
CA SER A 209 -20.88 -8.32 -6.95
C SER A 209 -21.76 -8.49 -8.19
N ASP A 210 -22.62 -7.51 -8.46
CA ASP A 210 -23.42 -7.43 -9.69
C ASP A 210 -22.74 -6.64 -10.82
N HIS A 211 -21.48 -6.22 -10.59
CA HIS A 211 -20.61 -5.52 -11.54
C HIS A 211 -21.21 -4.21 -12.10
N LYS A 212 -22.15 -3.56 -11.38
CA LYS A 212 -22.78 -2.34 -11.86
C LYS A 212 -21.93 -1.09 -11.64
N ILE A 213 -21.81 -0.29 -12.70
CA ILE A 213 -21.14 1.02 -12.69
C ILE A 213 -22.09 2.09 -13.26
N PRO A 214 -22.22 3.27 -12.63
CA PRO A 214 -23.08 4.35 -13.13
C PRO A 214 -22.38 5.18 -14.22
N SER A 215 -21.94 4.56 -15.32
CA SER A 215 -21.06 5.17 -16.33
C SER A 215 -21.58 6.49 -16.89
N ALA A 216 -22.89 6.59 -17.16
CA ALA A 216 -23.49 7.82 -17.69
C ALA A 216 -23.47 8.99 -16.68
N ALA A 217 -23.65 8.70 -15.38
CA ALA A 217 -23.60 9.73 -14.34
C ALA A 217 -22.16 10.22 -14.12
N LEU A 218 -21.19 9.31 -14.12
CA LEU A 218 -19.77 9.63 -14.02
C LEU A 218 -19.30 10.47 -15.22
N GLU A 219 -19.72 10.11 -16.43
CA GLU A 219 -19.43 10.89 -17.63
C GLU A 219 -19.97 12.32 -17.52
N LYS A 220 -21.24 12.47 -17.12
CA LYS A 220 -21.84 13.78 -16.93
C LYS A 220 -21.06 14.60 -15.91
N LEU A 221 -20.68 14.00 -14.79
CA LEU A 221 -19.88 14.66 -13.75
C LEU A 221 -18.53 15.14 -14.30
N ALA A 222 -17.81 14.28 -15.03
CA ALA A 222 -16.52 14.65 -15.63
C ALA A 222 -16.65 15.79 -16.65
N VAL A 223 -17.69 15.76 -17.50
CA VAL A 223 -17.99 16.82 -18.46
C VAL A 223 -18.31 18.13 -17.74
N ASP A 224 -19.21 18.10 -16.77
CA ASP A 224 -19.63 19.31 -16.06
C ASP A 224 -18.46 19.97 -15.29
N LEU A 225 -17.66 19.18 -14.58
CA LEU A 225 -16.51 19.70 -13.83
C LEU A 225 -15.40 20.21 -14.76
N SER A 226 -15.12 19.50 -15.86
CA SER A 226 -14.11 19.96 -16.82
C SER A 226 -14.53 21.23 -17.57
N ALA A 227 -15.84 21.48 -17.72
CA ALA A 227 -16.36 22.69 -18.34
C ALA A 227 -16.04 23.96 -17.57
N ILE A 228 -15.84 23.88 -16.25
CA ILE A 228 -15.48 25.01 -15.37
C ILE A 228 -14.23 25.73 -15.88
N PHE A 229 -13.25 24.98 -16.40
CA PHE A 229 -12.00 25.53 -16.92
C PHE A 229 -12.14 26.42 -18.16
N ARG A 230 -13.32 26.48 -18.80
CA ARG A 230 -13.60 27.47 -19.86
C ARG A 230 -13.55 28.91 -19.34
N ASP A 231 -13.82 29.11 -18.05
CA ASP A 231 -13.77 30.41 -17.39
C ASP A 231 -12.32 30.84 -17.03
N TYR A 232 -11.34 29.97 -17.27
CA TYR A 232 -9.94 30.13 -16.86
C TYR A 232 -8.97 30.08 -18.06
N PRO A 233 -8.93 31.14 -18.91
CA PRO A 233 -8.17 31.13 -20.16
C PRO A 233 -6.66 31.01 -19.99
N ASP A 234 -6.13 31.36 -18.81
CA ASP A 234 -4.71 31.23 -18.47
C ASP A 234 -4.33 29.79 -18.06
N ILE A 235 -5.30 28.90 -17.85
CA ILE A 235 -5.07 27.46 -17.65
C ILE A 235 -4.95 26.82 -19.03
N GLN A 236 -3.72 26.41 -19.37
CA GLN A 236 -3.39 25.90 -20.69
C GLN A 236 -3.88 24.46 -20.90
N ARG A 237 -3.89 23.66 -19.84
CA ARG A 237 -4.37 22.27 -19.86
C ARG A 237 -5.14 21.97 -18.60
N SER A 238 -6.32 21.40 -18.76
CA SER A 238 -7.13 20.87 -17.65
C SER A 238 -7.75 19.55 -18.03
N VAL A 239 -7.78 18.62 -17.08
CA VAL A 239 -8.36 17.29 -17.26
C VAL A 239 -9.11 16.90 -16.00
N VAL A 240 -10.33 16.41 -16.18
CA VAL A 240 -11.06 15.66 -15.15
C VAL A 240 -11.08 14.21 -15.59
N ARG A 241 -10.57 13.32 -14.74
CA ARG A 241 -10.57 11.88 -14.96
C ARG A 241 -11.32 11.21 -13.85
N ILE A 242 -12.24 10.32 -14.20
CA ILE A 242 -12.92 9.46 -13.24
C ILE A 242 -12.63 8.02 -13.63
N ARG A 243 -12.13 7.23 -12.68
CA ARG A 243 -11.87 5.80 -12.80
C ARG A 243 -12.65 5.06 -11.73
N THR A 244 -13.28 3.96 -12.09
CA THR A 244 -13.98 3.15 -11.11
C THR A 244 -13.96 1.68 -11.46
N GLY A 245 -13.99 0.84 -10.43
CA GLY A 245 -14.17 -0.60 -10.55
C GLY A 245 -15.18 -1.10 -9.53
N ALA A 246 -15.94 -2.13 -9.92
CA ALA A 246 -16.85 -2.87 -9.06
C ALA A 246 -16.77 -4.36 -9.40
N GLY A 247 -16.48 -5.19 -8.40
CA GLY A 247 -16.20 -6.60 -8.64
C GLY A 247 -15.96 -7.41 -7.37
N ASN A 248 -15.40 -8.59 -7.58
CA ASN A 248 -14.96 -9.50 -6.53
C ASN A 248 -13.45 -9.75 -6.66
N ASP A 249 -12.78 -9.79 -5.52
CA ASP A 249 -11.42 -10.30 -5.38
C ASP A 249 -11.49 -11.67 -4.68
N TYR A 250 -10.70 -12.62 -5.17
CA TYR A 250 -10.66 -14.01 -4.73
C TYR A 250 -9.26 -14.37 -4.26
N LEU A 251 -9.16 -15.20 -3.22
CA LEU A 251 -7.90 -15.81 -2.80
C LEU A 251 -8.11 -17.26 -2.36
N VAL A 252 -7.34 -18.17 -2.93
CA VAL A 252 -7.37 -19.60 -2.62
C VAL A 252 -5.95 -20.12 -2.49
N ASN A 253 -5.60 -20.79 -1.39
CA ASN A 253 -4.26 -21.37 -1.21
C ASN A 253 -4.28 -22.81 -0.65
N THR A 254 -3.15 -23.49 -0.74
CA THR A 254 -3.00 -24.90 -0.28
C THR A 254 -3.01 -25.08 1.23
N GLU A 255 -2.95 -23.99 2.00
CA GLU A 255 -3.09 -24.04 3.47
C GLU A 255 -4.56 -24.06 3.91
N GLY A 256 -5.49 -23.78 2.99
CA GLY A 256 -6.93 -23.82 3.23
C GLY A 256 -7.60 -22.45 3.21
N THR A 257 -6.88 -21.36 2.94
CA THR A 257 -7.52 -20.04 2.77
C THR A 257 -8.44 -20.06 1.56
N ARG A 258 -9.65 -19.55 1.72
CA ARG A 258 -10.69 -19.38 0.69
C ARG A 258 -11.40 -18.05 0.95
N LEU A 259 -11.13 -17.03 0.14
CA LEU A 259 -11.71 -15.71 0.28
C LEU A 259 -12.45 -15.31 -1.00
N ARG A 260 -13.59 -14.66 -0.80
CA ARG A 260 -14.23 -13.78 -1.79
C ARG A 260 -14.59 -12.47 -1.08
N THR A 261 -14.00 -11.36 -1.50
CA THR A 261 -14.27 -10.02 -0.98
C THR A 261 -14.76 -9.12 -2.10
N LYS A 262 -15.59 -8.14 -1.78
CA LYS A 262 -16.11 -7.17 -2.73
C LYS A 262 -15.12 -6.01 -2.88
N GLY A 263 -14.70 -5.75 -4.11
CA GLY A 263 -13.82 -4.64 -4.46
C GLY A 263 -14.60 -3.52 -5.14
N GLU A 264 -14.69 -2.36 -4.50
CA GLU A 264 -15.38 -1.17 -5.03
C GLU A 264 -14.58 0.10 -4.72
N LEU A 265 -14.19 0.81 -5.78
CA LEU A 265 -13.53 2.11 -5.64
C LEU A 265 -13.84 2.99 -6.83
N CYS A 266 -14.04 4.27 -6.57
CA CYS A 266 -14.09 5.32 -7.57
C CYS A 266 -13.08 6.40 -7.19
N GLU A 267 -12.20 6.74 -8.12
CA GLU A 267 -11.25 7.85 -8.04
C GLU A 267 -11.66 8.92 -9.06
N LEU A 268 -11.87 10.15 -8.59
CA LEU A 268 -11.98 11.34 -9.42
C LEU A 268 -10.73 12.17 -9.23
N THR A 269 -9.98 12.40 -10.30
CA THR A 269 -8.81 13.27 -10.32
C THR A 269 -9.07 14.49 -11.20
N VAL A 270 -8.78 15.69 -10.69
CA VAL A 270 -8.72 16.92 -11.47
C VAL A 270 -7.28 17.39 -11.52
N VAL A 271 -6.78 17.66 -12.72
CA VAL A 271 -5.43 18.19 -12.94
C VAL A 271 -5.54 19.45 -13.78
N ALA A 272 -4.89 20.52 -13.34
CA ALA A 272 -4.75 21.77 -14.09
C ALA A 272 -3.27 22.16 -14.22
N LEU A 273 -2.91 22.72 -15.36
CA LEU A 273 -1.57 23.18 -15.66
C LEU A 273 -1.65 24.56 -16.32
N THR A 274 -0.77 25.44 -15.85
CA THR A 274 -0.54 26.78 -16.41
C THR A 274 0.96 27.03 -16.52
N GLN A 275 1.31 28.20 -17.06
CA GLN A 275 2.67 28.65 -17.22
C GLN A 275 2.77 30.11 -16.78
N ALA A 276 3.73 30.43 -15.92
CA ALA A 276 4.03 31.79 -15.54
C ALA A 276 4.69 32.55 -16.71
N ASP A 277 4.74 33.89 -16.61
CA ASP A 277 5.25 34.74 -17.69
C ASP A 277 6.74 34.52 -17.99
N ASP A 278 7.49 33.99 -17.02
CA ASP A 278 8.88 33.57 -17.18
C ASP A 278 9.05 32.15 -17.77
N GLY A 279 7.95 31.50 -18.14
CA GLY A 279 7.93 30.15 -18.71
C GLY A 279 7.78 29.02 -17.69
N MET A 280 7.86 29.29 -16.38
CA MET A 280 7.75 28.25 -15.35
C MET A 280 6.41 27.53 -15.42
N THR A 281 6.44 26.21 -15.63
CA THR A 281 5.24 25.38 -15.63
C THR A 281 4.78 25.12 -14.20
N LEU A 282 3.49 25.29 -13.95
CA LEU A 282 2.87 25.08 -12.65
C LEU A 282 1.68 24.13 -12.85
N SER A 283 1.55 23.17 -11.95
CA SER A 283 0.44 22.22 -11.97
C SER A 283 -0.12 22.02 -10.58
N ASP A 284 -1.44 21.99 -10.49
CA ASP A 284 -2.18 21.62 -9.29
C ASP A 284 -3.11 20.45 -9.59
N SER A 285 -3.43 19.67 -8.56
CA SER A 285 -4.32 18.53 -8.67
C SER A 285 -5.11 18.30 -7.39
N MET A 286 -6.31 17.75 -7.55
CA MET A 286 -7.06 17.18 -6.43
C MET A 286 -7.59 15.80 -6.80
N SER A 287 -7.71 14.93 -5.79
CA SER A 287 -8.35 13.64 -5.91
C SER A 287 -9.49 13.51 -4.91
N VAL A 288 -10.59 12.87 -5.33
CA VAL A 288 -11.72 12.50 -4.49
C VAL A 288 -11.94 11.01 -4.66
N TYR A 289 -12.08 10.29 -3.54
CA TYR A 289 -12.27 8.84 -3.52
C TYR A 289 -13.64 8.50 -2.94
N LEU A 290 -14.26 7.45 -3.48
CA LEU A 290 -15.54 6.91 -3.02
C LEU A 290 -15.42 5.39 -2.95
N THR A 291 -15.82 4.79 -1.84
CA THR A 291 -15.91 3.32 -1.66
C THR A 291 -17.24 2.74 -2.12
N GLU A 292 -18.18 3.59 -2.57
CA GLU A 292 -19.44 3.18 -3.17
C GLU A 292 -19.63 3.86 -4.54
N PRO A 293 -19.19 3.24 -5.65
CA PRO A 293 -19.27 3.81 -6.99
C PRO A 293 -20.66 4.29 -7.42
N LEU A 294 -21.72 3.69 -6.87
CA LEU A 294 -23.11 4.06 -7.16
C LEU A 294 -23.52 5.40 -6.52
N LYS A 295 -22.80 5.88 -5.51
CA LYS A 295 -23.03 7.18 -4.85
C LYS A 295 -22.17 8.27 -5.49
N VAL A 296 -22.51 8.62 -6.74
CA VAL A 296 -21.80 9.67 -7.48
C VAL A 296 -22.09 11.05 -6.85
N PRO A 297 -21.06 11.83 -6.46
CA PRO A 297 -21.26 13.17 -5.91
C PRO A 297 -21.81 14.11 -6.97
N SER A 298 -22.50 15.16 -6.51
CA SER A 298 -23.08 16.13 -7.44
C SER A 298 -22.03 17.10 -7.97
N THR A 299 -22.22 17.61 -9.19
CA THR A 299 -21.40 18.71 -9.74
C THR A 299 -21.39 19.91 -8.79
N GLN A 300 -22.52 20.20 -8.14
CA GLN A 300 -22.64 21.33 -7.21
C GLN A 300 -21.73 21.20 -6.00
N GLU A 301 -21.50 19.97 -5.52
CA GLU A 301 -20.65 19.67 -4.38
C GLU A 301 -19.15 19.84 -4.72
N LEU A 302 -18.73 19.42 -5.91
CA LEU A 302 -17.32 19.42 -6.30
C LEU A 302 -16.88 20.68 -7.06
N ALA A 303 -17.80 21.40 -7.71
CA ALA A 303 -17.47 22.59 -8.48
C ALA A 303 -16.75 23.70 -7.69
N PRO A 304 -17.09 23.99 -6.41
CA PRO A 304 -16.33 24.93 -5.60
C PRO A 304 -14.85 24.53 -5.45
N LYS A 305 -14.57 23.25 -5.19
CA LYS A 305 -13.20 22.73 -5.06
C LYS A 305 -12.40 22.85 -6.37
N VAL A 306 -13.04 22.59 -7.51
CA VAL A 306 -12.42 22.79 -8.84
C VAL A 306 -12.06 24.26 -9.07
N ARG A 307 -12.96 25.19 -8.72
CA ARG A 307 -12.70 26.63 -8.86
C ARG A 307 -11.60 27.10 -7.93
N GLU A 308 -11.60 26.66 -6.67
CA GLU A 308 -10.55 26.97 -5.70
C GLU A 308 -9.17 26.52 -6.20
N LEU A 309 -9.07 25.31 -6.75
CA LEU A 309 -7.85 24.80 -7.38
C LEU A 309 -7.39 25.72 -8.53
N ALA A 310 -8.31 26.11 -9.41
CA ALA A 310 -8.00 26.99 -10.55
C ALA A 310 -7.57 28.39 -10.10
N ASP A 311 -8.31 29.00 -9.16
CA ASP A 311 -8.03 30.32 -8.59
C ASP A 311 -6.67 30.33 -7.88
N ARG A 312 -6.39 29.32 -7.05
CA ARG A 312 -5.10 29.15 -6.37
C ARG A 312 -3.96 29.02 -7.37
N LEU A 313 -4.11 28.18 -8.39
CA LEU A 313 -3.09 28.00 -9.41
C LEU A 313 -2.76 29.30 -10.15
N LEU A 314 -3.78 30.11 -10.49
CA LEU A 314 -3.57 31.43 -11.12
C LEU A 314 -2.95 32.46 -10.17
N LYS A 315 -3.30 32.42 -8.88
CA LYS A 315 -2.64 33.27 -7.87
C LYS A 315 -1.15 32.95 -7.76
N ILE A 316 -0.79 31.67 -7.78
CA ILE A 316 0.61 31.20 -7.74
C ILE A 316 1.33 31.54 -9.03
N ARG A 317 0.68 31.43 -10.20
CA ARG A 317 1.25 31.83 -11.50
C ARG A 317 1.81 33.24 -11.47
N SER A 318 1.09 34.17 -10.85
CA SER A 318 1.46 35.58 -10.76
C SER A 318 2.40 35.91 -9.60
N ALA A 319 2.72 34.94 -8.74
CA ALA A 319 3.58 35.16 -7.58
C ALA A 319 5.03 35.42 -8.02
N PRO A 320 5.79 36.23 -7.26
CA PRO A 320 7.23 36.34 -7.45
C PRO A 320 7.92 34.98 -7.24
N LYS A 321 9.00 34.76 -7.98
CA LYS A 321 9.84 33.58 -7.78
C LYS A 321 10.66 33.76 -6.50
N LEU A 322 10.93 32.67 -5.78
CA LEU A 322 11.95 32.68 -4.75
C LEU A 322 13.31 33.01 -5.39
N GLU A 323 13.95 34.09 -4.94
CA GLU A 323 15.17 34.62 -5.58
C GLU A 323 16.45 33.94 -5.07
N SER A 324 16.50 33.61 -3.77
CA SER A 324 17.66 33.05 -3.10
C SER A 324 17.32 31.73 -2.41
N ALA A 325 18.35 30.90 -2.19
CA ALA A 325 18.21 29.76 -1.29
C ALA A 325 17.80 30.23 0.11
N TYR A 326 17.06 29.38 0.81
CA TYR A 326 16.63 29.57 2.18
C TYR A 326 17.14 28.40 3.03
N SER A 327 17.65 28.70 4.21
CA SER A 327 18.04 27.74 5.23
C SER A 327 17.56 28.28 6.56
N GLY A 328 16.71 27.52 7.24
CA GLY A 328 16.14 27.91 8.53
C GLY A 328 14.82 27.19 8.81
N PRO A 329 14.03 27.67 9.78
CA PRO A 329 12.79 27.03 10.18
C PRO A 329 11.76 27.01 9.06
N VAL A 330 11.06 25.90 8.93
CA VAL A 330 10.01 25.73 7.91
C VAL A 330 8.76 25.16 8.55
N LEU A 331 7.66 25.90 8.43
CA LEU A 331 6.34 25.44 8.80
C LEU A 331 5.67 24.73 7.61
N VAL A 332 5.38 23.45 7.76
CA VAL A 332 4.66 22.67 6.76
C VAL A 332 3.25 22.43 7.25
N ASP A 333 2.25 22.96 6.53
CA ASP A 333 0.85 22.75 6.88
C ASP A 333 0.44 21.28 6.71
N ALA A 334 -0.62 20.86 7.39
CA ALA A 334 -1.06 19.46 7.43
C ALA A 334 -1.20 18.81 6.02
N PRO A 335 -1.83 19.44 5.01
CA PRO A 335 -1.91 18.85 3.66
C PRO A 335 -0.52 18.60 3.04
N ALA A 336 0.40 19.56 3.13
CA ALA A 336 1.77 19.39 2.65
C ALA A 336 2.56 18.36 3.50
N ALA A 337 2.30 18.30 4.80
CA ALA A 337 2.97 17.38 5.71
C ALA A 337 2.67 15.92 5.37
N THR A 338 1.45 15.59 4.91
CA THR A 338 1.12 14.23 4.45
C THR A 338 2.02 13.77 3.30
N ALA A 339 2.34 14.66 2.35
CA ALA A 339 3.19 14.34 1.20
C ALA A 339 4.65 14.13 1.61
N ILE A 340 5.20 15.01 2.46
CA ILE A 340 6.60 14.89 2.92
C ILE A 340 6.75 13.68 3.85
N PHE A 341 5.83 13.50 4.80
CA PHE A 341 5.85 12.37 5.72
C PHE A 341 5.64 11.05 4.99
N GLY A 342 4.64 10.95 4.11
CA GLY A 342 4.38 9.77 3.29
C GLY A 342 5.57 9.43 2.39
N GLY A 343 6.10 10.41 1.65
CA GLY A 343 7.28 10.22 0.80
C GLY A 343 8.54 9.80 1.55
N MET A 344 8.67 10.20 2.83
CA MET A 344 9.79 9.80 3.67
C MET A 344 9.60 8.43 4.31
N PHE A 345 8.42 8.12 4.83
CA PHE A 345 8.26 6.97 5.74
C PHE A 345 7.49 5.79 5.17
N ALA A 346 6.56 6.00 4.23
CA ALA A 346 5.64 4.94 3.78
C ALA A 346 6.37 3.63 3.46
N ASN A 347 7.32 3.67 2.52
CA ASN A 347 8.05 2.47 2.09
C ASN A 347 9.19 2.06 3.05
N ARG A 348 9.52 2.90 4.04
CA ARG A 348 10.60 2.60 5.00
C ARG A 348 10.11 1.75 6.16
N PHE A 349 8.79 1.69 6.39
CA PHE A 349 8.19 0.79 7.36
C PHE A 349 7.98 -0.63 6.82
N ASP A 350 8.18 -0.85 5.53
CA ASP A 350 8.09 -2.16 4.90
C ASP A 350 9.24 -3.06 5.38
N GLY A 351 8.88 -4.12 6.11
CA GLY A 351 9.81 -5.12 6.62
C GLY A 351 9.99 -6.33 5.71
N GLY A 352 10.78 -7.29 6.18
CA GLY A 352 11.04 -8.56 5.50
C GLY A 352 12.48 -8.72 5.03
N GLN A 353 12.87 -9.96 4.76
CA GLN A 353 14.23 -10.22 4.32
C GLN A 353 14.49 -9.68 2.90
N ARG A 354 15.72 -9.22 2.68
CA ARG A 354 16.20 -8.90 1.34
C ARG A 354 16.55 -10.17 0.57
N PRO A 355 16.50 -10.14 -0.77
CA PRO A 355 16.97 -11.25 -1.58
C PRO A 355 18.43 -11.62 -1.26
N VAL A 356 18.71 -12.91 -1.10
CA VAL A 356 20.07 -13.42 -0.94
C VAL A 356 20.94 -12.97 -2.12
N GLY A 357 22.11 -12.43 -1.81
CA GLY A 357 23.04 -11.87 -2.79
C GLY A 357 22.80 -10.40 -3.15
N SER A 358 21.76 -9.77 -2.60
CA SER A 358 21.56 -8.32 -2.75
C SER A 358 22.51 -7.52 -1.85
N GLN A 359 22.76 -6.26 -2.22
CA GLN A 359 23.51 -5.33 -1.38
C GLN A 359 22.63 -4.80 -0.24
N SER A 360 23.25 -4.50 0.90
CA SER A 360 22.54 -3.85 2.00
C SER A 360 22.23 -2.39 1.63
N SER A 361 21.03 -1.92 1.98
CA SER A 361 20.70 -0.50 1.88
C SER A 361 21.09 0.22 3.18
N PRO A 362 21.68 1.43 3.12
CA PRO A 362 21.87 2.30 4.28
C PRO A 362 20.55 2.69 4.99
N ASP A 363 19.43 2.60 4.27
CA ASP A 363 18.08 2.99 4.73
C ASP A 363 17.28 1.84 5.37
N ASP A 364 17.97 0.78 5.79
CA ASP A 364 17.36 -0.37 6.46
C ASP A 364 16.78 0.00 7.84
N PHE A 365 15.46 0.13 7.93
CA PHE A 365 14.77 0.47 9.18
C PHE A 365 14.79 -0.66 10.20
N GLU A 366 14.89 -1.92 9.78
CA GLU A 366 15.01 -3.05 10.71
C GLU A 366 16.27 -2.91 11.59
N LYS A 367 17.35 -2.34 11.06
CA LYS A 367 18.57 -2.02 11.83
C LYS A 367 18.41 -0.83 12.78
N LYS A 368 17.33 -0.08 12.68
CA LYS A 368 17.01 1.09 13.50
C LYS A 368 15.96 0.78 14.57
N ILE A 369 15.52 -0.47 14.73
CA ILE A 369 14.59 -0.85 15.79
C ILE A 369 15.14 -0.44 17.17
N GLY A 370 14.26 0.13 17.99
CA GLY A 370 14.56 0.76 19.27
C GLY A 370 15.28 2.11 19.19
N LYS A 371 15.73 2.57 18.01
CA LYS A 371 16.39 3.88 17.84
C LYS A 371 15.36 4.98 17.69
N ARG A 372 15.71 6.17 18.20
CA ARG A 372 14.90 7.39 18.00
C ARG A 372 15.05 7.88 16.56
N ILE A 373 13.93 7.98 15.85
CA ILE A 373 13.81 8.45 14.46
C ILE A 373 12.92 9.71 14.32
N LEU A 374 12.15 10.04 15.36
CA LEU A 374 11.25 11.21 15.44
C LEU A 374 11.36 11.85 16.84
N PRO A 375 10.76 13.04 17.10
CA PRO A 375 10.73 13.65 18.43
C PRO A 375 10.02 12.77 19.46
N ARG A 376 10.30 13.00 20.74
CA ARG A 376 9.76 12.16 21.84
C ARG A 376 8.24 12.23 21.97
N SER A 377 7.62 13.32 21.52
CA SER A 377 6.17 13.52 21.53
C SER A 377 5.46 12.73 20.42
N VAL A 378 6.18 12.29 19.38
CA VAL A 378 5.57 11.71 18.18
C VAL A 378 5.36 10.20 18.30
N MET A 379 4.17 9.77 17.88
CA MET A 379 3.78 8.39 17.68
C MET A 379 3.31 8.18 16.24
N VAL A 380 3.63 7.02 15.67
CA VAL A 380 3.17 6.61 14.33
C VAL A 380 2.57 5.21 14.42
N ILE A 381 1.36 5.05 13.91
CA ILE A 381 0.70 3.75 13.77
C ILE A 381 0.38 3.47 12.31
N ASP A 382 0.19 2.20 11.98
CA ASP A 382 -0.47 1.77 10.76
C ASP A 382 -1.66 0.87 11.13
N ASP A 383 -2.86 1.17 10.63
CA ASP A 383 -4.08 0.47 11.04
C ASP A 383 -5.03 0.17 9.87
N PRO A 384 -5.01 -1.08 9.34
CA PRO A 384 -5.87 -1.49 8.23
C PRO A 384 -7.37 -1.49 8.56
N SER A 385 -7.75 -1.40 9.84
CA SER A 385 -9.15 -1.51 10.25
C SER A 385 -9.91 -0.18 10.21
N LEU A 386 -9.21 0.94 10.07
CA LEU A 386 -9.81 2.27 10.07
C LEU A 386 -10.34 2.64 8.68
N LYS A 387 -11.62 3.02 8.62
CA LYS A 387 -12.29 3.47 7.39
C LYS A 387 -12.32 4.98 7.23
N GLU A 388 -12.16 5.69 8.33
CA GLU A 388 -12.21 7.14 8.35
C GLU A 388 -11.29 7.71 9.45
N TYR A 389 -10.86 8.94 9.25
CA TYR A 389 -10.14 9.73 10.24
C TYR A 389 -10.73 11.14 10.27
N ASN A 390 -11.26 11.57 11.42
CA ASN A 390 -11.94 12.87 11.56
C ASN A 390 -13.04 13.14 10.51
N GLY A 391 -13.74 12.08 10.07
CA GLY A 391 -14.80 12.16 9.06
C GLY A 391 -14.29 12.19 7.60
N GLU A 392 -12.98 12.13 7.37
CA GLU A 392 -12.40 11.92 6.05
C GLU A 392 -12.17 10.43 5.78
N LEU A 393 -12.54 9.98 4.57
CA LEU A 393 -12.38 8.60 4.13
C LEU A 393 -10.91 8.19 4.12
N LEU A 394 -10.62 6.98 4.60
CA LEU A 394 -9.35 6.29 4.41
C LEU A 394 -9.55 5.16 3.39
N ILE A 395 -8.67 5.08 2.39
CA ILE A 395 -8.73 4.05 1.33
C ILE A 395 -7.71 2.92 1.55
N GLY A 396 -6.94 2.98 2.64
CA GLY A 396 -6.06 1.90 3.06
C GLY A 396 -6.76 0.82 3.87
N ASP A 397 -8.09 0.88 4.05
CA ASP A 397 -8.83 -0.10 4.84
C ASP A 397 -8.94 -1.46 4.13
N TYR A 398 -8.74 -2.52 4.89
CA TYR A 398 -9.01 -3.89 4.46
C TYR A 398 -9.06 -4.82 5.66
N ARG A 399 -9.75 -5.96 5.50
CA ARG A 399 -9.81 -6.99 6.54
C ARG A 399 -8.71 -8.04 6.39
N TYR A 400 -8.44 -8.46 5.16
CA TYR A 400 -7.42 -9.44 4.80
C TYR A 400 -6.50 -8.83 3.75
N ASP A 401 -5.20 -9.05 3.88
CA ASP A 401 -4.23 -8.66 2.86
C ASP A 401 -4.29 -9.59 1.64
N ASP A 402 -3.50 -9.28 0.62
CA ASP A 402 -3.45 -10.08 -0.61
C ASP A 402 -2.82 -11.47 -0.41
N GLN A 403 -2.41 -11.85 0.80
CA GLN A 403 -1.91 -13.19 1.17
C GLN A 403 -2.87 -13.93 2.12
N GLY A 404 -4.05 -13.35 2.38
CA GLY A 404 -5.09 -13.95 3.19
C GLY A 404 -4.84 -13.88 4.69
N VAL A 405 -3.99 -12.95 5.13
CA VAL A 405 -3.70 -12.70 6.54
C VAL A 405 -4.51 -11.50 7.01
N ALA A 406 -5.14 -11.61 8.18
CA ALA A 406 -5.93 -10.51 8.74
C ALA A 406 -5.03 -9.29 9.02
N GLY A 407 -5.45 -8.11 8.57
CA GLY A 407 -4.76 -6.85 8.83
C GLY A 407 -4.72 -6.54 10.32
N GLN A 408 -3.56 -6.15 10.84
CA GLN A 408 -3.36 -5.86 12.25
C GLN A 408 -2.82 -4.44 12.43
N LYS A 409 -3.37 -3.72 13.41
CA LYS A 409 -2.78 -2.45 13.85
C LYS A 409 -1.34 -2.64 14.32
N GLN A 410 -0.41 -1.86 13.78
CA GLN A 410 0.98 -1.80 14.19
C GLN A 410 1.31 -0.45 14.84
N THR A 411 2.02 -0.48 15.97
CA THR A 411 2.63 0.73 16.55
C THR A 411 4.05 0.83 16.03
N LEU A 412 4.23 1.52 14.90
CA LEU A 412 5.51 1.62 14.20
C LEU A 412 6.51 2.48 14.97
N VAL A 413 6.04 3.59 15.55
CA VAL A 413 6.86 4.50 16.36
C VAL A 413 6.14 4.83 17.66
N ASP A 414 6.82 4.63 18.79
CA ASP A 414 6.37 5.09 20.12
C ASP A 414 7.44 5.98 20.76
N LYS A 415 7.01 7.15 21.26
CA LYS A 415 7.88 8.18 21.85
C LYS A 415 9.08 8.53 20.96
N GLY A 416 8.83 8.67 19.67
CA GLY A 416 9.82 8.95 18.64
C GLY A 416 10.76 7.79 18.30
N ARG A 417 10.62 6.61 18.92
CA ARG A 417 11.45 5.44 18.67
C ARG A 417 10.74 4.43 17.79
N LEU A 418 11.45 3.96 16.76
CA LEU A 418 10.98 2.87 15.91
C LEU A 418 10.83 1.60 16.75
N GLN A 419 9.65 0.99 16.73
CA GLN A 419 9.33 -0.21 17.52
C GLN A 419 9.16 -1.42 16.62
N GLU A 420 8.36 -1.27 15.56
CA GLU A 420 7.86 -2.35 14.72
C GLU A 420 7.94 -1.95 13.23
N LEU A 421 7.71 -2.92 12.35
CA LEU A 421 7.55 -2.76 10.91
C LEU A 421 6.26 -3.44 10.45
N VAL A 422 5.77 -3.05 9.27
CA VAL A 422 4.71 -3.82 8.61
C VAL A 422 5.32 -5.02 7.88
N MET A 423 4.69 -6.17 7.99
CA MET A 423 5.22 -7.45 7.51
C MET A 423 4.23 -8.15 6.59
N SER A 424 4.74 -8.61 5.46
CA SER A 424 4.12 -9.65 4.64
C SER A 424 4.53 -11.03 5.16
N ARG A 425 4.13 -12.09 4.46
CA ARG A 425 4.62 -13.47 4.69
C ARG A 425 6.09 -13.68 4.29
N ASN A 426 6.82 -12.62 3.97
CA ASN A 426 8.28 -12.62 3.86
C ASN A 426 8.90 -12.21 5.21
N PRO A 427 9.29 -13.15 6.09
CA PRO A 427 9.77 -12.80 7.42
C PRO A 427 11.19 -12.24 7.35
N SER A 428 11.64 -11.66 8.46
CA SER A 428 12.98 -11.11 8.64
C SER A 428 13.69 -11.74 9.85
N LYS A 429 14.84 -11.20 10.25
CA LYS A 429 15.54 -11.70 11.45
C LYS A 429 14.75 -11.36 12.70
N GLU A 430 14.25 -10.13 12.79
CA GLU A 430 13.55 -9.62 13.96
C GLU A 430 12.06 -10.00 13.95
N PHE A 431 11.43 -10.09 12.77
CA PHE A 431 9.99 -10.34 12.63
C PHE A 431 9.71 -11.65 11.92
N LYS A 432 9.09 -12.61 12.63
CA LYS A 432 8.90 -14.00 12.14
C LYS A 432 7.50 -14.30 11.61
N GLN A 433 6.58 -13.35 11.68
CA GLN A 433 5.16 -13.54 11.32
C GLN A 433 4.68 -12.36 10.46
N SER A 434 3.66 -12.61 9.63
CA SER A 434 2.97 -11.55 8.91
C SER A 434 2.13 -10.70 9.86
N THR A 435 2.03 -9.40 9.59
CA THR A 435 1.12 -8.48 10.29
C THR A 435 -0.15 -8.23 9.48
N GLY A 436 -0.33 -8.94 8.36
CA GLY A 436 -1.43 -8.70 7.43
C GLY A 436 -1.18 -7.48 6.55
N HIS A 437 0.06 -7.31 6.07
CA HIS A 437 0.46 -6.21 5.18
C HIS A 437 1.10 -6.69 3.89
N GLY A 438 0.92 -7.95 3.52
CA GLY A 438 1.32 -8.48 2.23
C GLY A 438 0.35 -8.04 1.15
N ARG A 439 0.66 -6.91 0.49
CA ARG A 439 -0.20 -6.30 -0.54
C ARG A 439 0.52 -6.22 -1.89
N GLY A 440 -0.21 -6.36 -2.99
CA GLY A 440 0.33 -6.21 -4.34
C GLY A 440 -0.28 -7.14 -5.38
N SER A 441 -0.22 -6.70 -6.64
CA SER A 441 -0.93 -7.37 -7.75
C SER A 441 -0.20 -8.59 -8.36
N ILE A 442 1.10 -8.76 -8.11
CA ILE A 442 1.89 -9.90 -8.64
C ILE A 442 2.33 -10.82 -7.50
N ARG A 443 3.33 -10.38 -6.74
CA ARG A 443 3.80 -11.02 -5.52
C ARG A 443 3.58 -9.99 -4.42
N PRO A 444 2.66 -10.25 -3.48
CA PRO A 444 2.43 -9.30 -2.41
C PRO A 444 3.69 -9.09 -1.56
N SER A 445 3.95 -7.84 -1.19
CA SER A 445 5.06 -7.43 -0.31
C SER A 445 4.53 -6.59 0.84
N ALA A 446 5.36 -6.40 1.88
CA ALA A 446 5.00 -5.53 3.00
C ALA A 446 4.70 -4.13 2.46
N MET A 447 3.56 -3.56 2.88
CA MET A 447 3.12 -2.25 2.45
C MET A 447 2.20 -1.64 3.51
N ILE A 448 2.36 -0.35 3.81
CA ILE A 448 1.47 0.39 4.72
C ILE A 448 0.00 0.37 4.25
N SER A 449 -0.90 0.54 5.22
CA SER A 449 -2.35 0.70 5.04
C SER A 449 -2.73 2.16 5.28
N ASN A 450 -3.16 2.48 6.49
CA ASN A 450 -3.46 3.81 7.01
C ASN A 450 -2.36 4.24 7.98
N LEU A 451 -1.35 4.94 7.47
CA LEU A 451 -0.23 5.45 8.23
C LEU A 451 -0.60 6.76 8.94
N ILE A 452 -0.65 6.75 10.26
CA ILE A 452 -1.16 7.87 11.06
C ILE A 452 -0.10 8.37 12.02
N MET A 453 0.26 9.64 11.87
CA MET A 453 1.15 10.36 12.79
C MET A 453 0.34 11.19 13.80
N THR A 454 0.73 11.13 15.07
CA THR A 454 0.14 11.92 16.16
C THR A 454 1.22 12.46 17.10
N SER A 455 0.86 13.46 17.91
CA SER A 455 1.70 14.02 18.98
C SER A 455 1.00 13.91 20.32
N THR A 456 1.76 13.66 21.40
CA THR A 456 1.25 13.74 22.79
C THR A 456 1.16 15.17 23.32
N ASP A 457 1.74 16.13 22.60
CA ASP A 457 1.76 17.56 22.94
C ASP A 457 1.58 18.36 21.65
N PRO A 458 0.38 18.34 21.05
CA PRO A 458 0.13 19.07 19.82
C PRO A 458 -0.17 20.55 20.08
N LEU A 459 0.25 21.42 19.17
CA LEU A 459 -0.03 22.85 19.21
C LEU A 459 -1.23 23.20 18.31
N THR A 460 -1.99 24.23 18.69
CA THR A 460 -3.01 24.81 17.81
C THR A 460 -2.36 25.50 16.62
N LYS A 461 -3.13 25.82 15.58
CA LYS A 461 -2.62 26.55 14.42
C LYS A 461 -1.97 27.89 14.80
N GLU A 462 -2.57 28.61 15.74
CA GLU A 462 -2.07 29.90 16.23
C GLU A 462 -0.74 29.72 16.97
N ALA A 463 -0.66 28.75 17.88
CA ALA A 463 0.57 28.44 18.62
C ALA A 463 1.69 27.91 17.70
N MET A 464 1.35 27.15 16.64
CA MET A 464 2.32 26.75 15.61
C MET A 464 2.91 27.95 14.87
N LEU A 465 2.11 28.99 14.61
CA LEU A 465 2.56 30.21 13.94
C LEU A 465 3.43 31.06 14.88
N GLU A 466 3.05 31.17 16.14
CA GLU A 466 3.86 31.85 17.18
C GLU A 466 5.24 31.19 17.32
N GLU A 467 5.29 29.87 17.54
CA GLU A 467 6.54 29.11 17.64
C GLU A 467 7.39 29.22 16.36
N PHE A 468 6.74 29.21 15.19
CA PHE A 468 7.44 29.37 13.90
C PHE A 468 8.08 30.76 13.77
N ILE A 469 7.38 31.82 14.17
CA ILE A 469 7.91 33.18 14.16
C ILE A 469 9.09 33.31 15.12
N GLU A 470 8.94 32.82 16.34
CA GLU A 470 10.03 32.81 17.34
C GLU A 470 11.25 32.06 16.80
N ALA A 471 11.06 30.87 16.20
CA ALA A 471 12.15 30.05 15.69
C ALA A 471 12.97 30.75 14.61
N PHE A 472 12.35 31.40 13.62
CA PHE A 472 13.15 32.04 12.55
C PHE A 472 13.77 33.37 13.02
N GLN A 473 13.17 34.05 14.00
CA GLN A 473 13.76 35.23 14.61
C GLN A 473 15.01 34.89 15.44
N ASP A 474 14.99 33.76 16.15
CA ASP A 474 16.14 33.27 16.92
C ASP A 474 17.35 32.91 16.03
N GLU A 475 17.11 32.63 14.75
CA GLU A 475 18.15 32.40 13.74
C GLU A 475 18.55 33.68 12.96
N ASP A 476 18.09 34.86 13.40
CA ASP A 476 18.29 36.15 12.72
C ASP A 476 17.76 36.18 11.26
N ASN A 477 16.81 35.31 10.92
CA ASN A 477 16.17 35.30 9.60
C ASN A 477 15.09 36.40 9.52
N GLU A 478 15.08 37.17 8.42
CA GLU A 478 14.07 38.21 8.18
C GLU A 478 12.64 37.64 8.02
N PHE A 479 12.55 36.41 7.50
CA PHE A 479 11.31 35.68 7.30
C PHE A 479 11.55 34.17 7.48
N GLY A 480 10.47 33.45 7.80
CA GLY A 480 10.40 31.99 7.68
C GLY A 480 9.72 31.56 6.39
N ILE A 481 9.91 30.29 5.99
CA ILE A 481 9.13 29.70 4.88
C ILE A 481 8.01 28.80 5.41
N ARG A 482 6.78 29.06 4.96
CA ARG A 482 5.61 28.21 5.19
C ARG A 482 5.20 27.51 3.90
N ILE A 483 4.98 26.20 3.94
CA ILE A 483 4.58 25.38 2.79
C ILE A 483 3.18 24.82 3.04
N ALA A 484 2.21 25.33 2.28
CA ALA A 484 0.80 25.00 2.45
C ALA A 484 0.39 23.75 1.64
N SER A 485 0.93 23.58 0.44
CA SER A 485 0.57 22.46 -0.46
C SER A 485 1.67 22.10 -1.46
N PHE A 486 1.51 20.92 -2.08
CA PHE A 486 2.38 20.38 -3.12
C PHE A 486 1.63 20.21 -4.44
N GLY A 487 2.30 20.50 -5.55
CA GLY A 487 1.88 20.19 -6.91
C GLY A 487 2.66 18.96 -7.39
N GLY A 488 2.09 17.78 -7.20
CA GLY A 488 2.85 16.53 -7.37
C GLY A 488 3.95 16.40 -6.31
N ARG A 489 5.23 16.44 -6.73
CA ARG A 489 6.40 16.28 -5.82
C ARG A 489 7.09 17.59 -5.46
N THR A 490 6.57 18.72 -5.90
CA THR A 490 7.19 20.04 -5.71
C THR A 490 6.30 20.92 -4.84
N PRO A 491 6.84 21.69 -3.88
CA PRO A 491 6.07 22.71 -3.18
C PRO A 491 5.39 23.65 -4.17
N LEU A 492 4.08 23.86 -4.00
CA LEU A 492 3.27 24.65 -4.93
C LEU A 492 2.84 25.97 -4.29
N GLU A 493 2.16 25.89 -3.14
CA GLU A 493 1.74 27.07 -2.39
C GLU A 493 2.71 27.32 -1.23
N VAL A 494 3.57 28.32 -1.40
CA VAL A 494 4.67 28.64 -0.48
C VAL A 494 4.63 30.11 -0.09
N TYR A 495 4.78 30.41 1.19
CA TYR A 495 4.75 31.77 1.72
C TYR A 495 6.06 32.11 2.41
N LYS A 496 6.59 33.32 2.17
CA LYS A 496 7.46 33.97 3.15
C LYS A 496 6.57 34.55 4.25
N VAL A 497 6.89 34.26 5.50
CA VAL A 497 6.17 34.79 6.67
C VAL A 497 7.12 35.67 7.45
N PHE A 498 6.73 36.92 7.66
CA PHE A 498 7.52 37.91 8.38
C PHE A 498 7.11 37.98 9.86
N ALA A 499 7.98 38.55 10.69
CA ALA A 499 7.77 38.68 12.14
C ALA A 499 6.48 39.44 12.54
N ASP A 500 5.96 40.30 11.66
CA ASP A 500 4.71 41.04 11.84
C ASP A 500 3.46 40.21 11.46
N GLY A 501 3.65 38.95 11.04
CA GLY A 501 2.60 38.04 10.57
C GLY A 501 2.20 38.24 9.12
N ARG A 502 2.85 39.16 8.38
CA ARG A 502 2.59 39.34 6.95
C ARG A 502 3.05 38.11 6.17
N GLU A 503 2.22 37.67 5.23
CA GLU A 503 2.54 36.56 4.32
C GLU A 503 2.73 37.08 2.89
N GLU A 504 3.79 36.64 2.21
CA GLU A 504 4.07 36.90 0.81
C GLU A 504 4.15 35.57 0.05
N LEU A 505 3.19 35.35 -0.86
CA LEU A 505 3.18 34.16 -1.72
C LEU A 505 4.38 34.19 -2.67
N VAL A 506 5.12 33.10 -2.73
CA VAL A 506 6.25 32.89 -3.65
C VAL A 506 6.08 31.58 -4.40
N ARG A 507 6.66 31.50 -5.60
CA ARG A 507 6.69 30.27 -6.42
C ARG A 507 8.11 29.82 -6.72
N GLY A 508 8.23 28.65 -7.34
CA GLY A 508 9.49 28.14 -7.85
C GLY A 508 10.44 27.73 -6.74
N VAL A 509 9.94 27.04 -5.72
CA VAL A 509 10.76 26.38 -4.70
C VAL A 509 11.00 24.94 -5.13
N ASN A 510 12.26 24.51 -5.14
CA ASN A 510 12.64 23.17 -5.54
C ASN A 510 12.34 22.14 -4.43
N ALA A 511 12.36 20.85 -4.79
CA ALA A 511 12.00 19.75 -3.90
C ALA A 511 12.78 19.80 -2.57
N ILE A 512 12.03 19.74 -1.47
CA ILE A 512 12.55 19.70 -0.11
C ILE A 512 13.35 18.42 0.10
N ARG A 513 14.60 18.52 0.52
CA ARG A 513 15.41 17.36 0.95
C ARG A 513 15.25 17.13 2.45
N ALA A 514 14.05 16.77 2.89
CA ALA A 514 13.83 16.37 4.27
C ALA A 514 14.36 14.94 4.49
N ASP A 515 15.45 14.81 5.26
CA ASP A 515 16.04 13.53 5.62
C ASP A 515 15.63 13.10 7.05
N LEU A 516 16.09 11.93 7.50
CA LEU A 516 15.81 11.45 8.86
C LEU A 516 16.35 12.38 9.96
N ARG A 517 17.31 13.27 9.67
CA ARG A 517 17.83 14.21 10.67
C ARG A 517 16.86 15.36 10.83
N ALA A 518 16.34 15.91 9.73
CA ALA A 518 15.30 16.94 9.76
C ALA A 518 14.07 16.45 10.54
N PHE A 519 13.59 15.23 10.28
CA PHE A 519 12.46 14.65 11.01
C PHE A 519 12.72 14.45 12.52
N LYS A 520 13.97 14.30 12.97
CA LYS A 520 14.28 14.27 14.41
C LYS A 520 14.29 15.65 15.06
N ARG A 521 14.43 16.69 14.25
CA ARG A 521 14.50 18.12 14.60
C ARG A 521 13.18 18.83 14.27
N ILE A 522 12.05 18.13 14.40
CA ILE A 522 10.75 18.78 14.42
C ILE A 522 10.59 19.43 15.79
N LEU A 523 10.38 20.74 15.79
CA LEU A 523 10.19 21.56 16.99
C LEU A 523 8.78 21.38 17.55
N ALA A 524 7.78 21.44 16.67
CA ALA A 524 6.37 21.36 17.04
C ALA A 524 5.53 20.58 16.02
N VAL A 525 4.40 20.06 16.50
CA VAL A 525 3.44 19.26 15.73
C VAL A 525 2.04 19.81 15.97
N GLY A 526 1.27 20.04 14.92
CA GLY A 526 -0.09 20.59 15.01
C GLY A 526 -1.12 19.61 15.59
N ASP A 527 -2.27 20.14 16.00
CA ASP A 527 -3.43 19.39 16.52
C ASP A 527 -4.44 18.94 15.46
N THR A 528 -4.36 19.52 14.27
CA THR A 528 -5.33 19.32 13.18
C THR A 528 -4.65 18.61 12.01
N PRO A 529 -4.80 17.28 11.90
CA PRO A 529 -4.24 16.50 10.79
C PRO A 529 -5.08 16.56 9.52
N ALA A 530 -4.42 16.35 8.38
CA ALA A 530 -5.04 16.15 7.08
C ALA A 530 -4.87 14.69 6.63
N VAL A 531 -5.76 14.22 5.75
CA VAL A 531 -5.65 12.91 5.09
C VAL A 531 -5.18 13.08 3.65
N MET A 532 -4.21 12.26 3.25
CA MET A 532 -3.85 12.05 1.85
C MET A 532 -4.09 10.59 1.48
N ASN A 533 -4.97 10.39 0.50
CA ASN A 533 -5.28 9.09 -0.07
C ASN A 533 -4.50 8.89 -1.38
N VAL A 534 -3.81 7.75 -1.49
CA VAL A 534 -3.01 7.39 -2.65
C VAL A 534 -3.48 6.02 -3.16
N LEU A 535 -3.97 5.99 -4.40
CA LEU A 535 -4.28 4.74 -5.08
C LEU A 535 -3.10 4.32 -5.96
N GLY A 536 -2.42 3.24 -5.56
CA GLY A 536 -1.34 2.63 -6.32
C GLY A 536 -1.77 1.36 -7.05
N GLY A 537 -0.88 0.81 -7.89
CA GLY A 537 -1.10 -0.50 -8.55
C GLY A 537 -1.08 -1.72 -7.60
N GLU A 538 -0.94 -1.47 -6.30
CA GLU A 538 -0.77 -2.46 -5.23
C GLU A 538 -1.81 -2.28 -4.10
N GLY A 539 -2.82 -1.41 -4.31
CA GLY A 539 -3.89 -1.12 -3.36
C GLY A 539 -3.98 0.36 -2.96
N GLY A 540 -5.04 0.72 -2.24
CA GLY A 540 -5.19 2.07 -1.65
C GLY A 540 -4.34 2.22 -0.38
N GLN A 541 -3.79 3.41 -0.15
CA GLN A 541 -3.05 3.77 1.04
C GLN A 541 -3.55 5.13 1.54
N SER A 542 -3.49 5.35 2.85
CA SER A 542 -3.81 6.64 3.46
C SER A 542 -2.68 7.10 4.36
N VAL A 543 -2.32 8.37 4.26
CA VAL A 543 -1.35 9.01 5.14
C VAL A 543 -2.05 10.14 5.88
N VAL A 544 -2.00 10.10 7.20
CA VAL A 544 -2.56 11.11 8.09
C VAL A 544 -1.43 11.81 8.83
N ALA A 545 -1.30 13.11 8.62
CA ALA A 545 -0.26 13.91 9.24
C ALA A 545 -0.78 15.30 9.65
N PRO A 546 -0.43 15.77 10.86
CA PRO A 546 -0.60 17.17 11.27
C PRO A 546 0.45 18.08 10.64
N ALA A 547 0.26 19.40 10.81
CA ALA A 547 1.29 20.38 10.48
C ALA A 547 2.58 20.10 11.26
N LEU A 548 3.74 20.35 10.62
CA LEU A 548 5.06 20.08 11.17
C LEU A 548 5.91 21.35 11.11
N LEU A 549 6.49 21.76 12.23
CA LEU A 549 7.50 22.81 12.27
C LEU A 549 8.88 22.16 12.33
N PHE A 550 9.66 22.28 11.27
CA PHE A 550 11.04 21.84 11.23
C PHE A 550 11.96 22.94 11.75
N GLU A 551 12.94 22.57 12.58
CA GLU A 551 14.00 23.48 13.06
C GLU A 551 14.78 24.06 11.89
N GLU A 552 15.11 23.25 10.89
CA GLU A 552 15.95 23.67 9.78
C GLU A 552 15.65 22.82 8.54
N LEU A 553 15.35 23.46 7.41
CA LEU A 553 15.30 22.86 6.09
C LEU A 553 16.00 23.74 5.05
N ASP A 554 16.77 23.10 4.17
CA ASP A 554 17.36 23.73 3.00
C ASP A 554 16.37 23.75 1.83
N LEU A 555 16.04 24.94 1.34
CA LEU A 555 15.19 25.16 0.18
C LEU A 555 15.97 25.93 -0.88
N ALA A 556 15.97 25.41 -2.11
CA ALA A 556 16.61 26.07 -3.24
C ALA A 556 15.55 26.67 -4.18
N PRO A 557 15.82 27.82 -4.82
CA PRO A 557 14.99 28.29 -5.91
C PRO A 557 15.10 27.31 -7.09
N MET A 558 14.02 27.22 -7.85
CA MET A 558 13.95 26.37 -9.04
C MET A 558 14.70 27.05 -10.16
N ASP A 559 15.93 26.62 -10.44
CA ASP A 559 16.77 27.18 -11.49
C ASP A 559 16.78 26.24 -12.71
N SER A 560 16.00 26.60 -13.73
CA SER A 560 15.89 25.83 -14.97
C SER A 560 15.55 26.76 -16.13
N ASP A 561 16.10 26.45 -17.31
CA ASP A 561 15.68 27.04 -18.57
C ASP A 561 14.27 26.56 -18.89
N PHE A 562 13.29 27.45 -18.70
CA PHE A 562 11.91 27.16 -19.03
C PHE A 562 11.62 27.48 -20.50
N ASP A 563 10.80 26.65 -21.14
CA ASP A 563 10.26 26.97 -22.46
C ASP A 563 9.46 28.28 -22.39
N LYS A 564 9.54 29.10 -23.44
CA LYS A 564 8.73 30.32 -23.53
C LYS A 564 7.24 29.97 -23.59
N PRO A 565 6.37 30.87 -23.09
CA PRO A 565 4.94 30.75 -23.32
C PRO A 565 4.57 30.62 -24.81
N PRO A 566 3.44 29.97 -25.15
CA PRO A 566 2.96 29.88 -26.51
C PRO A 566 2.92 31.25 -27.21
N PHE A 567 3.48 31.33 -28.42
CA PHE A 567 3.57 32.60 -29.18
C PHE A 567 2.22 33.17 -29.61
N ILE A 568 1.21 32.33 -29.75
CA ILE A 568 -0.15 32.73 -30.08
C ILE A 568 -1.08 32.41 -28.90
N PRO A 569 -2.02 33.31 -28.57
CA PRO A 569 -2.95 33.07 -27.47
C PRO A 569 -3.79 31.83 -27.75
N GLY A 570 -4.07 31.07 -26.68
CA GLY A 570 -4.96 29.93 -26.75
C GLY A 570 -6.39 30.33 -27.18
N PRO A 571 -7.20 29.38 -27.70
CA PRO A 571 -8.54 29.69 -28.19
C PRO A 571 -9.45 30.39 -27.17
N LEU A 572 -9.35 30.04 -25.88
CA LEU A 572 -10.14 30.67 -24.80
C LEU A 572 -9.66 32.09 -24.48
N ALA A 573 -8.34 32.29 -24.36
CA ALA A 573 -7.75 33.62 -24.14
C ALA A 573 -8.15 34.59 -25.27
N ARG A 574 -8.07 34.14 -26.52
CA ARG A 574 -8.48 34.93 -27.68
C ARG A 574 -9.96 35.32 -27.67
N GLN A 575 -10.85 34.46 -27.17
CA GLN A 575 -12.27 34.79 -27.06
C GLN A 575 -12.53 35.87 -26.01
N LYS A 576 -11.84 35.80 -24.86
CA LYS A 576 -11.90 36.82 -23.82
C LYS A 576 -11.40 38.17 -24.34
N GLU A 577 -10.26 38.19 -25.02
CA GLU A 577 -9.71 39.41 -25.65
C GLU A 577 -10.69 40.06 -26.63
N LYS A 578 -11.41 39.27 -27.44
CA LYS A 578 -12.46 39.79 -28.35
C LYS A 578 -13.64 40.40 -27.60
N GLN A 579 -14.11 39.73 -26.54
CA GLN A 579 -15.20 40.24 -25.71
C GLN A 579 -14.82 41.54 -25.01
N GLU A 580 -13.58 41.66 -24.51
CA GLU A 580 -13.07 42.86 -23.84
C GLU A 580 -12.76 44.01 -24.82
N SER A 581 -12.36 43.71 -26.06
CA SER A 581 -12.06 44.72 -27.09
C SER A 581 -13.28 45.22 -27.87
N GLY A 582 -14.46 44.65 -27.65
CA GLY A 582 -15.72 45.09 -28.28
C GLY A 582 -15.80 44.85 -29.79
N ALA A 583 -14.99 43.93 -30.32
CA ALA A 583 -14.84 43.62 -31.75
C ALA A 583 -15.50 42.31 -32.19
#